data_AF-A0A7X3LY37-F1
#
_entry.id   AF-A0A7X3LY37-F1
#
_cell.length_a   1.000
_cell.length_b   1.000
_cell.length_c   1.000
_cell.angle_alpha   90.00
_cell.angle_beta   90.00
_cell.angle_gamma   90.00
#
_symmetry.space_group_name_H-M   'P 1'
#
loop_
_entity.id
_entity.type
_entity.pdbx_description
1 polymer ?
#
loop_
_entity_poly.entity_id
_entity_poly.type
_entity_poly.pdbx_seq_one_letter_code
_entity_poly.pdbx_strand_id
1 'polypeptide(L)'
;MNWHIEFPKDMTPQHWAAIVTVLQPALRKAIEEGVDTKGEDARIWFEQLSQTLMTRAKGTVTEGIPMDVEAEGLRLGLRILQATLEACRHDLFSESR
;
A
#
# COMPACT_ATOMS: atom_id res chain seq x y z
N MET A 1 15.50 10.45 2.62
CA MET A 1 15.54 10.60 1.15
C MET A 1 14.21 11.22 0.75
N ASN A 2 14.20 12.47 0.31
CA ASN A 2 12.97 13.14 -0.11
C ASN A 2 12.75 12.85 -1.59
N TRP A 3 11.88 11.89 -1.86
CA TRP A 3 11.38 11.64 -3.21
C TRP A 3 10.43 12.78 -3.56
N HIS A 4 10.83 13.66 -4.47
CA HIS A 4 9.93 14.67 -5.00
C HIS A 4 9.25 14.10 -6.25
N ILE A 5 7.95 13.89 -6.18
CA ILE A 5 7.11 13.52 -7.32
C ILE A 5 6.37 14.77 -7.73
N GLU A 6 6.66 15.30 -8.92
CA GLU A 6 5.90 16.40 -9.48
C GLU A 6 4.55 15.89 -10.01
N PHE A 7 3.46 16.40 -9.44
CA PHE A 7 2.13 16.11 -9.91
C PHE A 7 1.71 17.12 -11.00
N PRO A 8 1.16 16.66 -12.14
CA PRO A 8 0.55 17.55 -13.12
C PRO A 8 -0.53 18.43 -12.47
N LYS A 9 -0.61 19.70 -12.88
CA LYS A 9 -1.55 20.67 -12.31
C LYS A 9 -3.02 20.36 -12.61
N ASP A 10 -3.27 19.53 -13.60
CA ASP A 10 -4.58 19.16 -14.17
C ASP A 10 -4.96 17.70 -13.89
N MET A 11 -4.40 17.10 -12.81
CA MET A 11 -4.78 15.75 -12.41
C MET A 11 -6.28 15.64 -12.11
N THR A 12 -6.89 14.62 -12.70
CA THR A 12 -8.28 14.24 -12.52
C THR A 12 -8.40 12.96 -11.67
N PRO A 13 -9.61 12.58 -11.20
CA PRO A 13 -9.82 11.30 -10.52
C PRO A 13 -9.33 10.08 -11.32
N GLN A 14 -9.38 10.11 -12.65
CA GLN A 14 -8.87 9.03 -13.51
C GLN A 14 -7.35 8.86 -13.41
N HIS A 15 -6.60 9.96 -13.20
CA HIS A 15 -5.15 9.89 -13.01
C HIS A 15 -4.82 9.19 -11.69
N TRP A 16 -5.55 9.49 -10.63
CA TRP A 16 -5.42 8.80 -9.34
C TRP A 16 -5.79 7.32 -9.44
N ALA A 17 -6.85 6.99 -10.18
CA ALA A 17 -7.20 5.59 -10.45
C ALA A 17 -6.10 4.85 -11.21
N ALA A 18 -5.49 5.48 -12.22
CA ALA A 18 -4.37 4.92 -12.96
C ALA A 18 -3.14 4.69 -12.06
N ILE A 19 -2.80 5.66 -11.20
CA ILE A 19 -1.71 5.53 -10.23
C ILE A 19 -1.95 4.33 -9.30
N VAL A 20 -3.15 4.22 -8.72
CA VAL A 20 -3.51 3.09 -7.85
C VAL A 20 -3.44 1.76 -8.62
N THR A 21 -3.93 1.73 -9.86
CA THR A 21 -3.92 0.54 -10.73
C THR A 21 -2.51 0.06 -11.03
N VAL A 22 -1.52 0.95 -11.07
CA VAL A 22 -0.10 0.56 -11.25
C VAL A 22 0.53 0.14 -9.93
N LEU A 23 0.34 0.92 -8.86
CA LEU A 23 1.02 0.70 -7.59
C LEU A 23 0.53 -0.53 -6.84
N GLN A 24 -0.78 -0.79 -6.85
CA GLN A 24 -1.38 -1.87 -6.08
C GLN A 24 -0.88 -3.27 -6.52
N PRO A 25 -0.94 -3.66 -7.81
CA PRO A 25 -0.42 -4.95 -8.25
C PRO A 25 1.11 -5.04 -8.11
N ALA A 26 1.84 -3.94 -8.31
CA ALA A 26 3.29 -3.94 -8.11
C ALA A 26 3.68 -4.21 -6.65
N LEU A 27 3.00 -3.54 -5.69
CA LEU A 27 3.19 -3.78 -4.27
C LEU A 27 2.83 -5.22 -3.89
N ARG A 28 1.68 -5.70 -4.37
CA ARG A 28 1.23 -7.08 -4.16
C ARG A 28 2.30 -8.07 -4.65
N LYS A 29 2.79 -7.90 -5.87
CA LYS A 29 3.80 -8.80 -6.44
C LYS A 29 5.10 -8.81 -5.63
N ALA A 30 5.54 -7.64 -5.18
CA ALA A 30 6.72 -7.53 -4.33
C ALA A 30 6.54 -8.22 -2.95
N ILE A 31 5.33 -8.19 -2.39
CA ILE A 31 5.00 -8.91 -1.15
C ILE A 31 5.03 -10.42 -1.39
N GLU A 32 4.40 -10.90 -2.46
CA GLU A 32 4.36 -12.32 -2.83
C GLU A 32 5.78 -12.88 -3.03
N GLU A 33 6.60 -12.20 -3.83
CA GLU A 33 8.02 -12.57 -4.03
C GLU A 33 8.81 -12.50 -2.72
N GLY A 34 8.52 -11.50 -1.88
CA GLY A 34 9.11 -11.39 -0.56
C GLY A 34 8.83 -12.61 0.30
N VAL A 35 7.58 -13.09 0.33
CA VAL A 35 7.16 -14.29 1.07
C VAL A 35 7.91 -15.53 0.57
N ASP A 36 8.03 -15.72 -0.74
CA ASP A 36 8.70 -16.88 -1.34
C ASP A 36 10.16 -17.04 -0.85
N THR A 37 10.82 -15.92 -0.53
CA THR A 37 12.21 -15.93 -0.03
C THR A 37 12.36 -16.27 1.46
N LYS A 38 11.26 -16.33 2.22
CA LYS A 38 11.29 -16.47 3.69
C LYS A 38 11.04 -17.89 4.20
N GLY A 39 10.58 -18.80 3.35
CA GLY A 39 10.35 -20.19 3.74
C GLY A 39 9.41 -20.32 4.95
N GLU A 40 9.84 -21.02 5.99
CA GLU A 40 9.03 -21.27 7.21
C GLU A 40 8.66 -19.98 7.97
N ASP A 41 9.45 -18.91 7.83
CA ASP A 41 9.20 -17.62 8.49
C ASP A 41 8.25 -16.70 7.71
N ALA A 42 7.77 -17.14 6.54
CA ALA A 42 6.89 -16.38 5.64
C ALA A 42 5.75 -15.65 6.34
N ARG A 43 5.01 -16.38 7.19
CA ARG A 43 3.84 -15.83 7.89
C ARG A 43 4.22 -14.76 8.91
N ILE A 44 5.26 -15.00 9.71
CA ILE A 44 5.73 -14.05 10.73
C ILE A 44 6.26 -12.79 10.03
N TRP A 45 7.05 -12.96 8.98
CA TRP A 45 7.58 -11.86 8.18
C TRP A 45 6.46 -11.01 7.57
N PHE A 46 5.44 -11.65 6.99
CA PHE A 46 4.31 -10.95 6.37
C PHE A 46 3.52 -10.12 7.40
N GLU A 47 3.25 -10.66 8.59
CA GLU A 47 2.53 -9.93 9.65
C GLU A 47 3.36 -8.73 10.14
N GLN A 48 4.67 -8.89 10.31
CA GLN A 48 5.58 -7.79 10.66
C GLN A 48 5.63 -6.71 9.58
N LEU A 49 5.68 -7.11 8.31
CA LEU A 49 5.64 -6.19 7.17
C LEU A 49 4.31 -5.42 7.16
N SER A 50 3.19 -6.12 7.30
CA SER A 50 1.85 -5.54 7.33
C SER A 50 1.71 -4.50 8.43
N GLN A 51 2.14 -4.84 9.65
CA GLN A 51 2.12 -3.90 10.79
C GLN A 51 3.01 -2.68 10.53
N THR A 52 4.20 -2.89 9.97
CA THR A 52 5.14 -1.82 9.65
C THR A 52 4.56 -0.86 8.61
N LEU A 53 4.04 -1.40 7.50
CA LEU A 53 3.45 -0.62 6.42
C LEU A 53 2.25 0.21 6.92
N MET A 54 1.34 -0.41 7.68
CA MET A 54 0.18 0.30 8.23
C MET A 54 0.57 1.38 9.24
N THR A 55 1.56 1.12 10.10
CA THR A 55 2.05 2.10 11.08
C THR A 55 2.69 3.30 10.37
N ARG A 56 3.53 3.03 9.37
CA ARG A 56 4.20 4.09 8.58
C ARG A 56 3.20 4.90 7.77
N ALA A 57 2.23 4.25 7.12
CA ALA A 57 1.20 4.93 6.34
C ALA A 57 0.32 5.84 7.21
N LYS A 58 -0.08 5.39 8.41
CA LYS A 58 -0.87 6.21 9.35
C LYS A 58 -0.11 7.42 9.88
N GLY A 59 1.22 7.31 10.01
CA GLY A 59 2.09 8.40 10.43
C GLY A 59 2.53 9.33 9.29
N THR A 60 1.99 9.15 8.08
CA THR A 60 2.32 10.00 6.94
C THR A 60 1.67 11.36 7.11
N VAL A 61 2.48 12.41 6.97
CA VAL A 61 2.05 13.81 6.93
C VAL A 61 2.38 14.32 5.54
N THR A 62 1.44 15.00 4.90
CA THR A 62 1.66 15.64 3.61
C THR A 62 1.86 17.14 3.81
N GLU A 63 2.78 17.71 3.05
CA GLU A 63 3.04 19.15 3.06
C GLU A 63 2.44 19.78 1.81
N GLY A 64 1.81 20.95 1.95
CA GLY A 64 1.27 21.69 0.81
C GLY A 64 -0.06 21.18 0.24
N ILE A 65 -0.71 20.21 0.90
CA ILE A 65 -2.06 19.73 0.55
C ILE A 65 -3.07 20.35 1.54
N PRO A 66 -4.22 20.87 1.09
CA PRO A 66 -5.30 21.29 1.98
C PRO A 66 -5.72 20.17 2.93
N MET A 67 -5.94 20.47 4.21
CA MET A 67 -6.17 19.46 5.26
C MET A 67 -7.36 18.53 5.00
N ASP A 68 -8.43 19.05 4.39
CA ASP A 68 -9.62 18.28 4.02
C ASP A 68 -9.32 17.26 2.91
N VAL A 69 -8.60 17.70 1.87
CA VAL A 69 -8.12 16.86 0.76
C VAL A 69 -7.11 15.82 1.27
N GLU A 70 -6.21 16.22 2.15
CA GLU A 70 -5.24 15.33 2.80
C GLU A 70 -5.95 14.23 3.59
N ALA A 71 -6.89 14.58 4.47
CA ALA A 71 -7.57 13.62 5.33
C ALA A 71 -8.36 12.57 4.52
N GLU A 72 -9.03 12.99 3.44
CA GLU A 72 -9.74 12.08 2.56
C GLU A 72 -8.79 11.19 1.76
N GLY A 73 -7.73 11.78 1.18
CA GLY A 73 -6.71 11.06 0.42
C GLY A 73 -5.97 10.01 1.27
N LEU A 74 -5.54 10.38 2.48
CA LEU A 74 -4.90 9.45 3.43
C LEU A 74 -5.85 8.32 3.83
N ARG A 75 -7.12 8.63 4.09
CA ARG A 75 -8.12 7.60 4.43
C ARG A 75 -8.31 6.60 3.29
N LEU A 76 -8.39 7.08 2.04
CA LEU A 76 -8.50 6.21 0.87
C LEU A 76 -7.24 5.38 0.67
N GLY A 77 -6.05 5.99 0.75
CA GLY A 77 -4.77 5.30 0.63
C GLY A 77 -4.59 4.19 1.67
N LEU A 78 -4.97 4.45 2.93
CA LEU A 78 -4.95 3.45 3.99
C LEU A 78 -5.89 2.27 3.71
N ARG A 79 -7.10 2.54 3.19
CA ARG A 79 -8.06 1.48 2.81
C ARG A 79 -7.52 0.61 1.66
N ILE A 80 -6.88 1.22 0.67
CA ILE A 80 -6.27 0.50 -0.46
C ILE A 80 -5.12 -0.38 0.03
N LEU A 81 -4.24 0.16 0.88
CA LEU A 81 -3.13 -0.60 1.45
C LEU A 81 -3.65 -1.78 2.28
N GLN A 82 -4.62 -1.54 3.15
CA GLN A 82 -5.23 -2.59 3.96
C GLN A 82 -5.87 -3.68 3.09
N ALA A 83 -6.67 -3.30 2.08
CA ALA A 83 -7.27 -4.26 1.16
C ALA A 83 -6.23 -5.08 0.38
N THR A 84 -5.11 -4.46 0.02
CA THR A 84 -3.99 -5.13 -0.66
C THR A 84 -3.34 -6.17 0.26
N LEU A 85 -3.06 -5.81 1.52
CA LEU A 85 -2.51 -6.73 2.51
C LEU A 85 -3.48 -7.87 2.83
N GLU A 86 -4.77 -7.58 2.99
CA GLU A 86 -5.79 -8.60 3.24
C GLU A 86 -5.90 -9.59 2.08
N ALA A 87 -5.86 -9.11 0.84
CA ALA A 87 -5.82 -9.97 -0.35
C ALA A 87 -4.56 -10.83 -0.38
N CYS A 88 -3.38 -10.26 -0.12
CA CYS A 88 -2.14 -11.04 -0.03
C CYS A 88 -2.23 -12.11 1.06
N ARG A 89 -2.71 -11.75 2.26
CA ARG A 89 -2.86 -12.68 3.38
C ARG A 89 -3.77 -13.84 3.04
N HIS A 90 -4.91 -13.55 2.41
CA HIS A 90 -5.84 -14.56 1.94
C HIS A 90 -5.18 -15.47 0.92
N ASP A 91 -4.55 -14.93 -0.11
CA ASP A 91 -4.03 -15.74 -1.21
C ASP A 91 -2.76 -16.53 -0.84
N LEU A 92 -1.96 -16.03 0.11
CA LEU A 92 -0.72 -16.67 0.55
C LEU A 92 -0.91 -17.65 1.72
N PHE A 93 -1.90 -17.41 2.59
CA PHE A 93 -2.02 -18.14 3.87
C PHE A 93 -3.42 -18.63 4.20
N SER A 94 -4.43 -18.41 3.36
CA SER A 94 -5.66 -19.21 3.50
C SER A 94 -5.29 -20.65 3.15
N GLU A 95 -5.61 -21.57 4.06
CA GLU A 95 -5.38 -23.00 3.89
C GLU A 95 -5.90 -23.43 2.52
N SER A 96 -4.98 -23.90 1.66
CA SER A 96 -5.38 -24.64 0.47
C SER A 96 -6.19 -25.85 0.93
N ARG A 97 -7.37 -26.02 0.32
CA ARG A 97 -8.14 -27.27 0.33
C ARG A 97 -7.27 -28.47 -0.01
#